data_AF-A0A2V5Q094-F1
#
_entry.id   AF-A0A2V5Q094-F1
#
_cell.length_a   1.000
_cell.length_b   1.000
_cell.length_c   1.000
_cell.angle_alpha   90.00
_cell.angle_beta   90.00
_cell.angle_gamma   90.00
#
_symmetry.space_group_name_H-M   'P 1'
#
loop_
_entity.id
_entity.type
_entity.pdbx_description
1 polymer ?
#
loop_
_entity_poly.entity_id
_entity_poly.type
_entity_poly.pdbx_seq_one_letter_code
_entity_poly.pdbx_strand_id
1 'polypeptide(L)'
;MFTRTTILSLLLATSAVFAAGPPPELSDPFLDKFVGDWQVERKMGKRGVKQTSVHCEWVLNHQFIEFHYGAADAKPEYEAFVFIGFDEAAKTYVCHWVDVFGGKDSELGRGKIDDKLLAIEFKFGNGDLTNKFTFDPKTKTWTSSCSLS
;
A
#
# COMPACT_ATOMS: atom_id res chain seq x y z
N MET A 1 -41.74 -20.00 -60.14
CA MET A 1 -41.88 -18.58 -59.75
C MET A 1 -41.48 -18.46 -58.29
N PHE A 2 -40.42 -17.67 -58.04
CA PHE A 2 -40.00 -16.91 -56.85
C PHE A 2 -40.72 -17.13 -55.50
N THR A 3 -40.13 -17.13 -54.30
CA THR A 3 -38.76 -17.22 -53.74
C THR A 3 -39.02 -17.42 -52.23
N ARG A 4 -38.36 -18.36 -51.56
CA ARG A 4 -38.43 -18.49 -50.09
C ARG A 4 -37.55 -17.41 -49.46
N THR A 5 -38.15 -16.39 -48.84
CA THR A 5 -37.40 -15.38 -48.09
C THR A 5 -37.15 -15.90 -46.67
N THR A 6 -35.95 -16.42 -46.42
CA THR A 6 -35.49 -16.75 -45.08
C THR A 6 -35.02 -15.46 -44.41
N ILE A 7 -35.75 -14.99 -43.39
CA ILE A 7 -35.32 -13.85 -42.57
C ILE A 7 -34.28 -14.37 -41.58
N LEU A 8 -33.03 -13.97 -41.77
CA LEU A 8 -31.94 -14.25 -40.84
C LEU A 8 -31.96 -13.16 -39.75
N SER A 9 -32.58 -13.47 -38.61
CA SER A 9 -32.55 -12.58 -37.44
C SER A 9 -31.15 -12.61 -36.82
N LEU A 10 -30.35 -11.60 -37.12
CA LEU A 10 -29.05 -11.37 -36.49
C LEU A 10 -29.29 -10.82 -35.07
N LEU A 11 -29.19 -11.68 -34.05
CA LEU A 11 -29.12 -11.24 -32.65
C LEU A 11 -27.81 -10.46 -32.46
N LEU A 12 -27.88 -9.13 -32.47
CA LEU A 12 -26.82 -8.31 -31.87
C LEU A 12 -26.88 -8.51 -30.36
N ALA A 13 -26.01 -9.37 -29.84
CA ALA A 13 -25.68 -9.36 -28.42
C ALA A 13 -24.95 -8.04 -28.13
N THR A 14 -25.69 -7.03 -27.68
CA THR A 14 -25.10 -5.81 -27.12
C THR A 14 -24.45 -6.19 -25.80
N SER A 15 -23.17 -6.55 -25.84
CA SER A 15 -22.31 -6.57 -24.67
C SER A 15 -22.24 -5.12 -24.18
N ALA A 16 -23.11 -4.76 -23.25
CA ALA A 16 -22.93 -3.55 -22.47
C ALA A 16 -21.66 -3.76 -21.65
N VAL A 17 -20.53 -3.33 -22.21
CA VAL A 17 -19.33 -3.07 -21.43
C VAL A 17 -19.75 -1.92 -20.51
N PHE A 18 -20.22 -2.26 -19.32
CA PHE A 18 -20.25 -1.27 -18.25
C PHE A 18 -18.82 -0.77 -18.14
N ALA A 19 -18.59 0.49 -18.52
CA ALA A 19 -17.44 1.21 -18.04
C ALA A 19 -17.62 1.25 -16.52
N ALA A 20 -17.05 0.25 -15.84
CA ALA A 20 -17.02 0.24 -14.39
C ALA A 20 -16.31 1.54 -13.98
N GLY A 21 -16.99 2.36 -13.19
CA GLY A 21 -16.36 3.53 -12.58
C GLY A 21 -15.15 3.11 -11.72
N PRO A 22 -14.40 4.08 -11.18
CA PRO A 22 -13.35 3.77 -10.21
C PRO A 22 -13.88 2.82 -9.12
N PRO A 23 -13.05 1.90 -8.60
CA PRO A 23 -13.46 1.03 -7.51
C PRO A 23 -13.92 1.89 -6.31
N PRO A 24 -14.82 1.35 -5.46
CA PRO A 24 -15.17 2.02 -4.21
C PRO A 24 -13.91 2.24 -3.35
N GLU A 25 -13.95 3.27 -2.52
CA GLU A 25 -12.88 3.60 -1.58
C GLU A 25 -12.54 2.41 -0.67
N LEU A 26 -11.25 2.19 -0.41
CA LEU A 26 -10.81 1.27 0.63
C LEU A 26 -11.04 1.92 1.99
N SER A 27 -11.85 1.26 2.83
CA SER A 27 -12.08 1.64 4.21
C SER A 27 -11.25 0.75 5.13
N ASP A 28 -10.16 1.28 5.71
CA ASP A 28 -9.27 0.52 6.57
C ASP A 28 -8.96 1.26 7.89
N PRO A 29 -9.65 0.91 9.00
CA PRO A 29 -9.47 1.56 10.30
C PRO A 29 -8.10 1.36 10.95
N PHE A 30 -7.29 0.43 10.45
CA PHE A 30 -5.91 0.25 10.87
C PHE A 30 -5.01 1.23 10.14
N LEU A 31 -5.13 1.34 8.81
CA LEU A 31 -4.37 2.31 8.01
C LEU A 31 -4.72 3.76 8.36
N ASP A 32 -5.99 4.03 8.72
CA ASP A 32 -6.44 5.35 9.18
C ASP A 32 -5.65 5.87 10.39
N LYS A 33 -5.05 4.98 11.20
CA LYS A 33 -4.26 5.37 12.38
C LYS A 33 -2.96 6.07 12.02
N PHE A 34 -2.51 5.91 10.78
CA PHE A 34 -1.26 6.49 10.31
C PHE A 34 -1.46 7.84 9.62
N VAL A 35 -2.67 8.27 9.29
CA VAL A 35 -2.91 9.54 8.59
C VAL A 35 -2.45 10.74 9.43
N GLY A 36 -1.67 11.64 8.83
CA GLY A 36 -1.15 12.85 9.46
C GLY A 36 0.37 13.00 9.37
N ASP A 37 0.89 14.00 10.08
CA ASP A 37 2.32 14.29 10.17
C ASP A 37 2.95 13.65 11.41
N TRP A 38 4.09 13.00 11.24
CA TRP A 38 4.72 12.20 12.28
C TRP A 38 6.22 12.46 12.40
N GLN A 39 6.71 12.35 13.63
CA GLN A 39 8.11 12.07 13.91
C GLN A 39 8.24 10.60 14.30
N VAL A 40 8.86 9.80 13.44
CA VAL A 40 8.80 8.34 13.52
C VAL A 40 10.15 7.77 13.94
N GLU A 41 10.10 6.87 14.92
CA GLU A 41 11.24 6.04 15.28
C GLU A 41 11.39 4.88 14.28
N ARG A 42 12.53 4.87 13.57
CA ARG A 42 12.95 3.80 12.67
C ARG A 42 14.03 2.94 13.30
N LYS A 43 13.72 1.66 13.51
CA LYS A 43 14.65 0.65 14.03
C LYS A 43 15.25 -0.12 12.85
N MET A 44 16.56 0.02 12.62
CA MET A 44 17.26 -0.55 11.47
C MET A 44 18.13 -1.74 11.89
N GLY A 45 17.56 -2.72 12.58
CA GLY A 45 18.27 -3.87 13.13
C GLY A 45 19.53 -3.46 13.91
N LYS A 46 20.69 -4.01 13.55
CA LYS A 46 22.00 -3.69 14.17
C LYS A 46 22.50 -2.26 13.91
N ARG A 47 21.90 -1.52 12.97
CA ARG A 47 22.28 -0.14 12.63
C ARG A 47 21.71 0.89 13.60
N GLY A 48 20.91 0.46 14.58
CA GLY A 48 20.37 1.30 15.64
C GLY A 48 19.04 1.95 15.28
N VAL A 49 18.75 3.05 15.98
CA VAL A 49 17.48 3.77 15.93
C VAL A 49 17.70 5.16 15.33
N LYS A 50 16.85 5.56 14.38
CA LYS A 50 16.83 6.91 13.78
C LYS A 50 15.44 7.53 13.90
N GLN A 51 15.38 8.85 13.98
CA GLN A 51 14.14 9.61 13.88
C GLN A 51 14.04 10.23 12.49
N THR A 52 12.86 10.23 11.88
CA THR A 52 12.61 10.89 10.57
C THR A 52 11.19 11.40 10.50
N SER A 53 10.97 12.50 9.78
CA SER A 53 9.62 12.98 9.52
C SER A 53 8.92 12.05 8.53
N VAL A 54 7.62 11.83 8.74
CA VAL A 54 6.78 11.06 7.80
C VAL A 54 5.43 11.76 7.69
N HIS A 55 5.04 12.12 6.47
CA HIS A 55 3.67 12.52 6.17
C HIS A 55 2.91 11.32 5.64
N CYS A 56 1.70 11.08 6.11
CA CYS A 56 0.85 10.02 5.58
C CYS A 56 -0.54 10.54 5.20
N GLU A 57 -1.00 10.16 4.01
CA GLU A 57 -2.32 10.52 3.50
C GLU A 57 -2.90 9.44 2.58
N TRP A 58 -4.23 9.42 2.46
CA TRP A 58 -4.91 8.57 1.50
C TRP A 58 -4.82 9.18 0.10
N VAL A 59 -4.30 8.41 -0.85
CA VAL A 59 -4.08 8.82 -2.24
C VAL A 59 -4.80 7.89 -3.22
N LEU A 60 -4.81 8.28 -4.49
CA LEU A 60 -5.33 7.46 -5.60
C LEU A 60 -6.78 7.00 -5.38
N ASN A 61 -7.66 7.93 -5.00
CA ASN A 61 -9.07 7.66 -4.69
C ASN A 61 -9.26 6.68 -3.52
N HIS A 62 -8.51 6.92 -2.43
CA HIS A 62 -8.58 6.15 -1.19
C HIS A 62 -8.26 4.66 -1.40
N GLN A 63 -7.37 4.34 -2.36
CA GLN A 63 -6.96 2.95 -2.64
C GLN A 63 -5.62 2.60 -1.98
N PHE A 64 -4.80 3.61 -1.74
CA PHE A 64 -3.52 3.48 -1.07
C PHE A 64 -3.37 4.57 -0.02
N ILE A 65 -2.77 4.22 1.10
CA ILE A 65 -2.15 5.21 1.98
C ILE A 65 -0.71 5.40 1.52
N GLU A 66 -0.32 6.64 1.27
CA GLU A 66 1.05 7.05 1.00
C GLU A 66 1.74 7.40 2.32
N PHE A 67 3.00 6.99 2.47
CA PHE A 67 3.90 7.45 3.52
C PHE A 67 5.08 8.13 2.81
N HIS A 68 5.20 9.44 2.96
CA HIS A 68 6.33 10.23 2.48
C HIS A 68 7.35 10.43 3.61
N TYR A 69 8.42 9.64 3.57
CA TYR A 69 9.55 9.75 4.51
C TYR A 69 10.43 10.95 4.15
N GLY A 70 10.79 11.75 5.16
CA GLY A 70 11.58 12.96 4.98
C GLY A 70 10.76 14.18 4.54
N ALA A 71 9.42 14.10 4.54
CA ALA A 71 8.52 15.13 4.01
C ALA A 71 8.74 16.53 4.58
N ALA A 72 9.09 16.63 5.87
CA ALA A 72 9.33 17.91 6.55
C ALA A 72 10.82 18.24 6.72
N ASP A 73 11.72 17.37 6.27
CA ASP A 73 13.16 17.53 6.45
C ASP A 73 13.72 18.41 5.32
N ALA A 74 14.46 19.47 5.65
CA ALA A 74 15.02 20.37 4.63
C ALA A 74 16.01 19.67 3.67
N LYS A 75 16.70 18.63 4.17
CA LYS A 75 17.60 17.74 3.43
C LYS A 75 17.59 16.35 4.09
N PRO A 76 16.62 15.48 3.78
CA PRO A 76 16.54 14.17 4.39
C PRO A 76 17.77 13.32 4.02
N GLU A 77 18.38 12.65 5.00
CA GLU A 77 19.40 11.61 4.73
C GLU A 77 18.80 10.40 4.00
N TYR A 78 17.49 10.21 4.15
CA TYR A 78 16.72 9.13 3.56
C TYR A 78 15.33 9.65 3.22
N GLU A 79 14.95 9.51 1.95
CA GLU A 79 13.62 9.81 1.45
C GLU A 79 13.03 8.55 0.82
N ALA A 80 11.74 8.35 1.03
CA ALA A 80 10.99 7.25 0.45
C ALA A 80 9.52 7.61 0.29
N PHE A 81 8.91 7.06 -0.75
CA PHE A 81 7.47 6.96 -0.90
C PHE A 81 7.07 5.49 -0.71
N VAL A 82 6.19 5.26 0.25
CA VAL A 82 5.67 3.92 0.54
C VAL A 82 4.16 3.93 0.36
N PHE A 83 3.66 3.09 -0.54
CA PHE A 83 2.22 2.95 -0.80
C PHE A 83 1.74 1.63 -0.25
N ILE A 84 0.79 1.69 0.68
CA ILE A 84 0.17 0.50 1.26
C ILE A 84 -1.29 0.42 0.82
N GLY A 85 -1.68 -0.73 0.29
CA GLY A 85 -3.05 -1.02 -0.14
C GLY A 85 -3.42 -2.46 0.18
N PHE A 86 -4.67 -2.82 -0.11
CA PHE A 86 -5.18 -4.17 0.10
C PHE A 86 -5.48 -4.86 -1.24
N ASP A 87 -4.86 -6.02 -1.46
CA ASP A 87 -5.16 -6.88 -2.61
C ASP A 87 -6.33 -7.81 -2.24
N GLU A 88 -7.50 -7.47 -2.76
CA GLU A 88 -8.74 -8.23 -2.54
C GLU A 88 -8.71 -9.66 -3.11
N ALA A 89 -7.98 -9.88 -4.20
CA ALA A 89 -7.91 -11.20 -4.84
C ALA A 89 -7.00 -12.14 -4.02
N ALA A 90 -5.87 -11.64 -3.54
CA ALA A 90 -4.92 -12.40 -2.72
C ALA A 90 -5.23 -12.34 -1.21
N LYS A 91 -6.19 -11.51 -0.78
CA LYS A 91 -6.55 -11.28 0.63
C LYS A 91 -5.34 -10.94 1.49
N THR A 92 -4.52 -10.01 1.01
CA THR A 92 -3.28 -9.59 1.66
C THR A 92 -3.04 -8.10 1.45
N TYR A 93 -2.33 -7.48 2.38
CA TYR A 93 -1.81 -6.14 2.16
C TYR A 93 -0.60 -6.18 1.24
N VAL A 94 -0.47 -5.16 0.43
CA VAL A 94 0.67 -4.91 -0.45
C VAL A 94 1.37 -3.63 -0.04
N CYS A 95 2.69 -3.59 -0.19
CA CYS A 95 3.51 -2.44 0.11
C CYS A 95 4.46 -2.19 -1.07
N HIS A 96 4.26 -1.08 -1.77
CA HIS A 96 5.19 -0.60 -2.77
C HIS A 96 6.15 0.37 -2.09
N TRP A 97 7.42 0.01 -2.00
CA TRP A 97 8.44 0.83 -1.37
C TRP A 97 9.40 1.36 -2.44
N VAL A 98 9.46 2.68 -2.60
CA VAL A 98 10.39 3.36 -3.51
C VAL A 98 11.20 4.36 -2.69
N ASP A 99 12.52 4.28 -2.77
CA ASP A 99 13.41 5.14 -1.99
C ASP A 99 14.64 5.62 -2.77
N VAL A 100 15.46 6.42 -2.09
CA VAL A 100 16.69 7.02 -2.64
C VAL A 100 17.73 6.02 -3.18
N PHE A 101 17.63 4.72 -2.88
CA PHE A 101 18.53 3.70 -3.44
C PHE A 101 18.13 3.30 -4.88
N GLY A 102 16.93 3.68 -5.33
CA GLY A 102 16.48 3.55 -6.71
C GLY A 102 15.77 2.24 -7.03
N GLY A 103 15.35 2.11 -8.29
CA GLY A 103 14.41 1.07 -8.73
C GLY A 103 14.87 -0.38 -8.59
N LYS A 104 16.19 -0.64 -8.51
CA LYS A 104 16.73 -2.01 -8.36
C LYS A 104 16.32 -2.64 -7.03
N ASP A 105 16.09 -1.83 -6.01
CA ASP A 105 15.76 -2.26 -4.65
C ASP A 105 14.28 -1.97 -4.30
N SER A 106 13.49 -1.52 -5.29
CA SER A 106 12.06 -1.24 -5.14
C SER A 106 11.23 -2.50 -5.39
N GLU A 107 11.06 -3.32 -4.35
CA GLU A 107 10.32 -4.57 -4.42
C GLU A 107 8.91 -4.48 -3.82
N LEU A 108 8.02 -5.38 -4.27
CA LEU A 108 6.67 -5.51 -3.73
C LEU A 108 6.69 -6.30 -2.41
N GLY A 109 6.35 -5.64 -1.32
CA GLY A 109 6.12 -6.27 -0.02
C GLY A 109 4.72 -6.85 0.09
N ARG A 110 4.57 -7.99 0.77
CA ARG A 110 3.28 -8.55 1.17
C ARG A 110 3.20 -8.75 2.67
N GLY A 111 2.06 -8.38 3.25
CA GLY A 111 1.91 -8.36 4.70
C GLY A 111 0.50 -8.66 5.19
N LYS A 112 0.43 -8.94 6.50
CA LYS A 112 -0.81 -9.14 7.24
C LYS A 112 -0.75 -8.36 8.54
N ILE A 113 -1.88 -7.83 8.95
CA ILE A 113 -2.04 -7.24 10.27
C ILE A 113 -2.01 -8.37 11.32
N ASP A 114 -1.41 -8.10 12.47
CA ASP A 114 -1.41 -9.01 13.60
C ASP A 114 -2.80 -9.16 14.24
N ASP A 115 -2.98 -10.22 15.05
CA ASP A 115 -4.27 -10.51 15.68
C ASP A 115 -4.74 -9.42 16.65
N LYS A 116 -3.83 -8.52 17.05
CA LYS A 116 -4.11 -7.40 17.96
C LYS A 116 -4.55 -6.15 17.21
N LEU A 117 -4.46 -6.14 15.88
CA LEU A 117 -4.73 -4.98 15.04
C LEU A 117 -3.85 -3.77 15.41
N LEU A 118 -2.62 -4.05 15.82
CA LEU A 118 -1.64 -3.04 16.25
C LEU A 118 -0.41 -3.00 15.37
N ALA A 119 -0.15 -4.03 14.59
CA ALA A 119 0.99 -4.03 13.70
C ALA A 119 0.72 -4.71 12.38
N ILE A 120 1.39 -4.26 11.34
CA ILE A 120 1.48 -4.94 10.05
C ILE A 120 2.95 -5.19 9.73
N GLU A 121 3.26 -6.40 9.27
CA GLU A 121 4.61 -6.76 8.82
C GLU A 121 4.58 -7.16 7.36
N PHE A 122 5.40 -6.47 6.56
CA PHE A 122 5.63 -6.73 5.16
C PHE A 122 6.91 -7.53 4.96
N LYS A 123 6.83 -8.58 4.14
CA LYS A 123 7.97 -9.34 3.65
C LYS A 123 8.21 -8.97 2.20
N PHE A 124 9.45 -8.63 1.86
CA PHE A 124 9.88 -8.25 0.52
C PHE A 124 10.68 -9.40 -0.12
N GLY A 125 10.58 -9.54 -1.44
CA GLY A 125 11.28 -10.57 -2.19
C GLY A 125 10.92 -12.00 -1.74
N ASN A 126 11.96 -12.79 -1.50
CA ASN A 126 11.87 -14.13 -0.92
C ASN A 126 11.63 -14.13 0.61
N GLY A 127 11.53 -12.97 1.24
CA GLY A 127 11.32 -12.80 2.68
C GLY A 127 12.58 -12.42 3.47
N ASP A 128 13.71 -12.19 2.81
CA ASP A 128 14.97 -11.84 3.48
C ASP A 128 14.93 -10.46 4.14
N LEU A 129 14.07 -9.57 3.65
CA LEU A 129 13.82 -8.23 4.19
C LEU A 129 12.39 -8.15 4.71
N THR A 130 12.23 -7.72 5.97
CA THR A 130 10.93 -7.37 6.53
C THR A 130 10.89 -5.93 7.01
N ASN A 131 9.73 -5.29 6.86
CA ASN A 131 9.42 -4.04 7.51
C ASN A 131 8.11 -4.16 8.28
N LYS A 132 8.15 -3.82 9.56
CA LYS A 132 6.99 -3.86 10.45
C LYS A 132 6.65 -2.46 10.93
N PHE A 133 5.40 -2.06 10.73
CA PHE A 133 4.80 -0.87 11.31
C PHE A 133 3.99 -1.27 12.54
N THR A 134 4.25 -0.63 13.68
CA THR A 134 3.56 -0.92 14.93
C THR A 134 3.00 0.37 15.51
N PHE A 135 1.70 0.40 15.75
CA PHE A 135 0.97 1.48 16.38
C PHE A 135 0.84 1.23 17.89
N ASP A 136 1.16 2.23 18.70
CA ASP A 136 0.94 2.22 20.15
C ASP A 136 -0.33 3.02 20.49
N PRO A 137 -1.40 2.35 20.96
CA PRO A 137 -2.66 3.03 21.26
C PRO A 137 -2.59 3.93 22.50
N LYS A 138 -1.59 3.77 23.37
CA LYS A 138 -1.43 4.59 24.58
C LYS A 138 -0.85 5.96 24.25
N THR A 139 0.23 5.96 23.47
CA THR A 139 0.92 7.20 23.06
C THR A 139 0.32 7.79 21.78
N LYS A 140 -0.50 7.01 21.05
CA LYS A 140 -1.00 7.35 19.71
C LYS A 140 0.14 7.67 18.75
N THR A 141 1.25 6.95 18.87
CA THR A 141 2.40 7.05 17.98
C THR A 141 2.63 5.72 17.30
N TRP A 142 3.54 5.68 16.34
CA TRP A 142 3.92 4.43 15.69
C TRP A 142 5.43 4.38 15.43
N THR A 143 5.92 3.17 15.20
CA THR A 143 7.32 2.90 14.87
C THR A 143 7.43 2.05 13.62
N SER A 144 8.50 2.24 12.85
CA SER A 144 8.88 1.33 11.76
C SER A 144 10.11 0.54 12.17
N SER A 145 10.10 -0.78 12.00
CA SER A 145 11.26 -1.63 12.22
C SER A 145 11.59 -2.43 10.97
N CYS A 146 12.81 -2.30 10.49
CA CYS A 146 13.37 -3.05 9.38
C CYS A 146 14.30 -4.14 9.92
N SER A 147 14.13 -5.37 9.42
CA SER A 147 14.98 -6.53 9.73
C SER A 147 15.45 -7.20 8.44
N LEU A 148 16.69 -7.67 8.46
CA LEU A 148 17.29 -8.52 7.43
C LEU A 148 17.63 -9.87 8.10
N SER A 149 17.17 -10.98 7.54
CA SER A 149 17.46 -12.33 8.02
C SER A 149 18.84 -12.83 7.61
#